data_AF-A0AA36HQM6-F1
#
_entry.id   AF-A0AA36HQM6-F1
#
_cell.length_a   1.000
_cell.length_b   1.000
_cell.length_c   1.000
_cell.angle_alpha   90.00
_cell.angle_beta   90.00
_cell.angle_gamma   90.00
#
_symmetry.space_group_name_H-M   'P 1'
#
loop_
_entity.id
_entity.type
_entity.pdbx_description
1 polymer ?
#
loop_
_entity_poly.entity_id
_entity_poly.type
_entity_poly.pdbx_seq_one_letter_code
_entity_poly.pdbx_strand_id
1 'polypeptide(L)'
;MASDSGKDGPATESKNPLEGLADAWESCGKVRRRALDTQALLTWTSAKTVGICNMKSLKLNVPVMIQALKTWCPKARNKKTLPVDFVKLEVKNFRSKMQLQDNLALVHCEGHAIKAFVTLMIRRHDGSKRREAFQH
;
A
#
# COMPACT_ATOMS: atom_id res chain seq x y z
N MET A 1 -36.04 9.93 25.21
CA MET A 1 -35.41 9.05 24.21
C MET A 1 -35.38 9.81 22.90
N ALA A 2 -34.25 10.47 22.59
CA ALA A 2 -34.12 11.29 21.38
C ALA A 2 -33.26 10.55 20.35
N SER A 3 -33.88 10.28 19.20
CA SER A 3 -33.31 9.58 18.05
C SER A 3 -32.27 10.46 17.35
N ASP A 4 -31.00 10.10 17.46
CA ASP A 4 -29.92 10.72 16.73
C ASP A 4 -30.00 10.30 15.24
N SER A 5 -30.55 11.20 14.43
CA SER A 5 -30.75 11.03 12.99
C SER A 5 -29.54 11.62 12.28
N GLY A 6 -28.51 10.80 12.13
CA GLY A 6 -27.29 11.11 11.39
C GLY A 6 -27.61 11.49 9.95
N LYS A 7 -27.56 12.79 9.66
CA LYS A 7 -27.60 13.37 8.32
C LYS A 7 -26.37 12.91 7.52
N ASP A 8 -26.60 12.07 6.53
CA ASP A 8 -25.66 11.84 5.43
C ASP A 8 -25.53 13.13 4.62
N GLY A 9 -24.48 13.90 4.90
CA GLY A 9 -24.10 15.07 4.11
C GLY A 9 -23.65 14.67 2.69
N PRO A 10 -23.71 15.59 1.72
CA PRO A 10 -23.33 15.31 0.34
C PRO A 10 -21.89 14.80 0.29
N ALA A 11 -21.69 13.65 -0.36
CA ALA A 11 -20.39 13.03 -0.57
C ALA A 11 -19.46 14.01 -1.29
N THR A 12 -18.66 14.73 -0.52
CA THR A 12 -17.56 15.54 -1.03
C THR A 12 -16.68 14.62 -1.86
N GLU A 13 -16.40 15.03 -3.11
CA GLU A 13 -15.49 14.35 -4.03
C GLU A 13 -14.31 13.79 -3.25
N SER A 14 -14.21 12.46 -3.23
CA SER A 14 -13.30 11.78 -2.32
C SER A 14 -11.86 12.08 -2.75
N LYS A 15 -11.27 13.10 -2.14
CA LYS A 15 -9.85 13.43 -2.31
C LYS A 15 -9.05 12.15 -2.10
N ASN A 16 -8.25 11.77 -3.10
CA ASN A 16 -7.43 10.57 -3.05
C ASN A 16 -6.59 10.59 -1.77
N PRO A 17 -6.87 9.72 -0.78
CA PRO A 17 -6.17 9.78 0.49
C PRO A 17 -4.71 9.33 0.37
N LEU A 18 -4.32 8.72 -0.75
CA LEU A 18 -2.94 8.32 -1.05
C LEU A 18 -2.24 9.29 -2.01
N GLU A 19 -2.82 10.46 -2.27
CA GLU A 19 -2.17 11.51 -3.06
C GLU A 19 -0.76 11.79 -2.52
N GLY A 20 0.20 11.82 -3.45
CA GLY A 20 1.63 12.00 -3.19
C GLY A 20 2.42 10.70 -2.97
N LEU A 21 1.77 9.53 -2.96
CA LEU A 21 2.47 8.25 -2.79
C LEU A 21 3.38 7.93 -3.97
N ALA A 22 2.96 8.24 -5.19
CA ALA A 22 3.80 8.10 -6.38
C ALA A 22 5.08 8.94 -6.29
N ASP A 23 4.98 10.19 -5.81
CA ASP A 23 6.14 11.07 -5.58
C ASP A 23 7.06 10.53 -4.47
N ALA A 24 6.47 9.97 -3.41
CA ALA A 24 7.22 9.33 -2.33
C ALA A 24 8.00 8.10 -2.81
N TRP A 25 7.47 7.34 -3.77
CA TRP A 25 8.17 6.23 -4.40
C TRP A 25 9.27 6.72 -5.35
N GLU A 26 9.00 7.74 -6.17
CA GLU A 26 9.97 8.32 -7.10
C GLU A 26 11.20 8.92 -6.38
N SER A 27 10.96 9.68 -5.32
CA SER A 27 12.01 10.29 -4.49
C SER A 27 12.83 9.26 -3.71
N CYS A 28 12.32 8.03 -3.54
CA CYS A 28 13.05 6.96 -2.88
C CYS A 28 14.02 6.28 -3.84
N GLY A 29 15.31 6.65 -3.80
CA GLY A 29 16.33 6.11 -4.71
C GLY A 29 16.40 4.57 -4.79
N LYS A 30 16.11 3.85 -3.70
CA LYS A 30 16.05 2.36 -3.70
C LYS A 30 14.84 1.79 -4.44
N VAL A 31 13.71 2.51 -4.43
CA VAL A 31 12.50 2.13 -5.18
C VAL A 31 12.70 2.52 -6.64
N ARG A 32 13.15 3.75 -6.90
CA ARG A 32 13.44 4.28 -8.24
C ARG A 32 14.40 3.39 -9.02
N ARG A 33 15.60 3.13 -8.47
CA ARG A 33 16.63 2.30 -9.12
C ARG A 33 16.07 0.93 -9.51
N ARG A 34 15.43 0.27 -8.55
CA ARG A 34 14.82 -1.04 -8.76
C ARG A 34 13.74 -1.02 -9.83
N ALA A 35 12.86 -0.03 -9.82
CA ALA A 35 11.78 0.05 -10.80
C ALA A 35 12.31 0.22 -12.22
N LEU A 36 13.41 0.95 -12.40
CA LEU A 36 14.11 1.06 -13.68
C LEU A 36 14.73 -0.29 -14.09
N ASP A 37 15.41 -0.96 -13.15
CA ASP A 37 16.08 -2.23 -13.40
C ASP A 37 15.09 -3.36 -13.74
N THR A 38 13.96 -3.44 -13.03
CA THR A 38 13.01 -4.56 -13.11
C THR A 38 11.73 -4.23 -13.88
N GLN A 39 11.54 -2.99 -14.31
CA GLN A 39 10.30 -2.50 -14.96
C GLN A 39 9.03 -2.70 -14.11
N ALA A 40 9.20 -2.87 -12.79
CA ALA A 40 8.16 -3.19 -11.82
C ALA A 40 8.44 -2.51 -10.47
N LEU A 41 7.39 -2.10 -9.77
CA LEU A 41 7.49 -1.48 -8.45
C LEU A 41 7.80 -2.53 -7.36
N LEU A 42 7.26 -3.74 -7.51
CA LEU A 42 7.49 -4.85 -6.59
C LEU A 42 8.44 -5.91 -7.15
N THR A 43 9.22 -6.53 -6.26
CA THR A 43 10.10 -7.66 -6.56
C THR A 43 9.59 -8.92 -5.89
N TRP A 44 9.61 -10.02 -6.63
CA TRP A 44 9.18 -11.33 -6.16
C TRP A 44 10.38 -12.27 -6.07
N THR A 45 10.33 -13.24 -5.15
CA THR A 45 11.42 -14.21 -4.99
C THR A 45 11.58 -15.12 -6.20
N SER A 46 10.48 -15.36 -6.94
CA SER A 46 10.46 -16.10 -8.19
C SER A 46 9.14 -15.82 -8.93
N ALA A 47 9.10 -16.09 -10.24
CA ALA A 47 7.89 -15.95 -11.05
C ALA A 47 6.69 -16.76 -10.50
N LYS A 48 6.95 -17.94 -9.92
CA LYS A 48 5.91 -18.81 -9.31
C LYS A 48 5.27 -18.20 -8.05
N THR A 49 5.90 -17.19 -7.46
CA THR A 49 5.46 -16.56 -6.21
C THR A 49 4.88 -15.17 -6.40
N VAL A 50 4.66 -14.73 -7.64
CA VAL A 50 4.01 -13.45 -7.95
C VAL A 50 2.61 -13.44 -7.34
N GLY A 51 2.30 -12.38 -6.58
CA GLY A 51 1.04 -12.23 -5.84
C GLY A 51 1.02 -12.90 -4.46
N ILE A 52 1.95 -13.81 -4.16
CA ILE A 52 2.02 -14.48 -2.86
C ILE A 52 2.75 -13.60 -1.84
N CYS A 53 1.96 -12.93 -0.99
CA CYS A 53 2.48 -12.04 0.04
C CYS A 53 2.99 -12.81 1.26
N ASN A 54 4.28 -13.19 1.22
CA ASN A 54 4.97 -13.85 2.33
C ASN A 54 6.10 -12.97 2.92
N MET A 55 6.73 -13.42 4.00
CA MET A 55 7.78 -12.64 4.68
C MET A 55 9.05 -12.44 3.84
N LYS A 56 9.41 -13.39 2.97
CA LYS A 56 10.57 -13.24 2.08
C LYS A 56 10.31 -12.14 1.04
N SER A 57 9.15 -12.19 0.38
CA SER A 57 8.71 -11.15 -0.56
C SER A 57 8.52 -9.80 0.15
N LEU A 58 8.01 -9.78 1.38
CA LEU A 58 7.88 -8.54 2.16
C LEU A 58 9.24 -7.88 2.39
N LYS A 59 10.28 -8.65 2.78
CA LYS A 59 11.64 -8.13 3.00
C LYS A 59 12.21 -7.42 1.77
N LEU A 60 11.96 -7.96 0.57
CA LEU A 60 12.39 -7.33 -0.67
C LEU A 60 11.68 -5.98 -0.88
N ASN A 61 10.40 -5.90 -0.53
CA ASN A 61 9.52 -4.77 -0.82
C ASN A 61 9.37 -3.76 0.33
N VAL A 62 10.18 -3.87 1.39
CA VAL A 62 10.13 -2.97 2.57
C VAL A 62 10.13 -1.49 2.17
N PRO A 63 11.01 -0.99 1.27
CA PRO A 63 11.00 0.44 0.94
C PRO A 63 9.67 0.93 0.38
N VAL A 64 9.01 0.14 -0.49
CA VAL A 64 7.69 0.48 -1.05
C VAL A 64 6.63 0.51 0.06
N MET A 65 6.66 -0.49 0.95
CA MET A 65 5.73 -0.59 2.08
C MET A 65 5.88 0.55 3.09
N ILE A 66 7.10 0.98 3.38
CA ILE A 66 7.36 2.10 4.30
C ILE A 66 6.78 3.40 3.75
N GLN A 67 6.93 3.69 2.46
CA GLN A 67 6.33 4.91 1.87
C GLN A 67 4.80 4.85 1.87
N ALA A 68 4.23 3.67 1.59
CA ALA A 68 2.78 3.48 1.65
C ALA A 68 2.23 3.71 3.08
N LEU A 69 2.90 3.16 4.10
CA LEU A 69 2.54 3.38 5.50
C LEU A 69 2.73 4.85 5.92
N LYS A 70 3.84 5.49 5.56
CA LYS A 70 4.09 6.91 5.89
C LYS A 70 3.02 7.83 5.31
N THR A 71 2.53 7.51 4.12
CA THR A 71 1.48 8.31 3.44
C THR A 71 0.09 8.04 4.03
N TRP A 72 -0.22 6.78 4.32
CA TRP A 72 -1.56 6.36 4.75
C TRP A 72 -1.81 6.55 6.24
N CYS A 73 -0.87 6.15 7.10
CA CYS A 73 -1.08 6.07 8.54
C CYS A 73 -1.50 7.42 9.18
N PRO A 74 -0.93 8.58 8.81
CA PRO A 74 -1.36 9.87 9.37
C PRO A 74 -2.82 10.23 9.03
N LYS A 75 -3.35 9.70 7.92
CA LYS A 75 -4.70 9.98 7.43
C LYS A 75 -5.72 8.94 7.90
N ALA A 76 -5.26 7.75 8.26
CA ALA A 76 -6.11 6.63 8.66
C ALA A 76 -6.57 6.79 10.12
N ARG A 77 -7.81 7.24 10.32
CA ARG A 77 -8.41 7.37 11.67
C ARG A 77 -8.39 6.06 12.47
N ASN A 78 -8.60 4.93 11.80
CA ASN A 78 -8.56 3.57 12.37
C ASN A 78 -7.57 2.71 11.58
N LYS A 79 -7.19 1.55 12.13
CA LYS A 79 -6.31 0.53 11.49
C LYS A 79 -6.96 -0.14 10.26
N LYS A 80 -7.32 0.66 9.26
CA LYS A 80 -7.93 0.20 8.03
C LYS A 80 -6.84 -0.14 7.02
N THR A 81 -7.14 -1.17 6.25
CA THR A 81 -6.34 -1.56 5.10
C THR A 81 -6.24 -0.42 4.10
N LEU A 82 -5.16 -0.40 3.30
CA LEU A 82 -5.05 0.54 2.20
C LEU A 82 -6.24 0.39 1.23
N PRO A 83 -6.86 1.49 0.81
CA PRO A 83 -7.91 1.45 -0.21
C PRO A 83 -7.27 1.14 -1.57
N VAL A 84 -7.54 -0.07 -2.10
CA VAL A 84 -6.77 -0.63 -3.23
C VAL A 84 -6.88 0.20 -4.50
N ASP A 85 -8.01 0.84 -4.76
CA ASP A 85 -8.21 1.58 -6.02
C ASP A 85 -7.36 2.85 -6.06
N PHE A 86 -7.19 3.51 -4.91
CA PHE A 86 -6.23 4.60 -4.78
C PHE A 86 -4.78 4.10 -4.87
N VAL A 87 -4.48 2.89 -4.37
CA VAL A 87 -3.13 2.32 -4.57
C VAL A 87 -2.86 2.06 -6.06
N LYS A 88 -3.82 1.49 -6.80
CA LYS A 88 -3.68 1.27 -8.25
C LYS A 88 -3.47 2.58 -9.00
N LEU A 89 -4.19 3.63 -8.62
CA LEU A 89 -4.02 4.97 -9.19
C LEU A 89 -2.59 5.49 -8.97
N GLU A 90 -2.07 5.39 -7.74
CA GLU A 90 -0.70 5.81 -7.42
C GLU A 90 0.36 4.95 -8.13
N VAL A 91 0.12 3.65 -8.30
CA VAL A 91 1.01 2.78 -9.09
C VAL A 91 1.03 3.22 -10.55
N LYS A 92 -0.14 3.53 -11.14
CA LYS A 92 -0.22 4.07 -12.51
C LYS A 92 0.53 5.41 -12.64
N ASN A 93 0.32 6.33 -11.70
CA ASN A 93 1.01 7.62 -11.67
C ASN A 93 2.53 7.45 -11.57
N PHE A 94 3.00 6.56 -10.71
CA PHE A 94 4.42 6.23 -10.58
C PHE A 94 5.01 5.69 -11.89
N ARG A 95 4.33 4.74 -12.54
CA ARG A 95 4.79 4.18 -13.82
C ARG A 95 4.90 5.26 -14.91
N SER A 96 3.92 6.15 -14.99
CA SER A 96 3.93 7.27 -15.92
C SER A 96 5.11 8.22 -15.67
N LYS A 97 5.36 8.62 -14.40
CA LYS A 97 6.49 9.48 -14.03
C LYS A 97 7.85 8.85 -14.35
N MET A 98 7.95 7.55 -14.15
CA MET A 98 9.16 6.76 -14.42
C MET A 98 9.32 6.35 -15.90
N GLN A 99 8.38 6.73 -16.77
CA GLN A 99 8.34 6.34 -18.18
C GLN A 99 8.42 4.81 -18.38
N LEU A 100 7.80 4.05 -17.47
CA LEU A 100 7.73 2.60 -17.57
C LEU A 100 6.59 2.20 -18.50
N GLN A 101 6.69 1.02 -19.13
CA GLN A 101 5.65 0.52 -20.03
C GLN A 101 4.27 0.47 -19.36
N ASP A 102 3.23 0.93 -20.05
CA ASP A 102 1.86 0.79 -19.56
C ASP A 102 1.42 -0.68 -19.56
N ASN A 103 1.17 -1.22 -18.36
CA ASN A 103 0.74 -2.59 -18.16
C ASN A 103 -0.34 -2.63 -17.07
N LEU A 104 -1.61 -2.69 -17.49
CA LEU A 104 -2.77 -2.68 -16.60
C LEU A 104 -2.81 -3.89 -15.67
N ALA A 105 -2.38 -5.06 -16.15
CA ALA A 105 -2.32 -6.27 -15.34
C ALA A 105 -1.31 -6.09 -14.19
N LEU A 106 -0.16 -5.49 -14.47
CA LEU A 106 0.86 -5.22 -13.47
C LEU A 106 0.37 -4.19 -12.44
N VAL A 107 -0.25 -3.09 -12.88
CA VAL A 107 -0.87 -2.09 -11.99
C VAL A 107 -1.87 -2.74 -11.03
N HIS A 108 -2.73 -3.61 -11.57
CA HIS A 108 -3.73 -4.32 -10.77
C HIS A 108 -3.08 -5.27 -9.75
N CYS A 109 -2.13 -6.10 -10.19
CA CYS A 109 -1.40 -7.04 -9.33
C CYS A 109 -0.62 -6.33 -8.23
N GLU A 110 0.10 -5.26 -8.56
CA GLU A 110 0.91 -4.49 -7.60
C GLU A 110 0.02 -3.78 -6.57
N GLY A 111 -1.09 -3.17 -7.01
CA GLY A 111 -2.04 -2.53 -6.10
C GLY A 111 -2.57 -3.49 -5.03
N HIS A 112 -3.00 -4.70 -5.44
CA HIS A 112 -3.46 -5.72 -4.50
C HIS A 112 -2.35 -6.26 -3.60
N ALA A 113 -1.15 -6.49 -4.14
CA ALA A 113 -0.02 -6.96 -3.37
C ALA A 113 0.41 -5.96 -2.28
N ILE A 114 0.47 -4.66 -2.59
CA ILE A 114 0.78 -3.60 -1.62
C ILE A 114 -0.25 -3.59 -0.48
N LYS A 115 -1.55 -3.65 -0.81
CA LYS A 115 -2.62 -3.77 0.21
C LYS A 115 -2.41 -5.00 1.09
N ALA A 116 -2.13 -6.16 0.50
CA ALA A 116 -1.95 -7.42 1.23
C ALA A 116 -0.72 -7.38 2.15
N PHE A 117 0.41 -6.84 1.69
CA PHE A 117 1.60 -6.65 2.53
C PHE A 117 1.33 -5.70 3.70
N VAL A 118 0.65 -4.56 3.49
CA VAL A 118 0.28 -3.66 4.58
C VAL A 118 -0.68 -4.34 5.56
N THR A 119 -1.65 -5.12 5.07
CA THR A 119 -2.52 -5.94 5.92
C THR A 119 -1.71 -6.90 6.79
N LEU A 120 -0.73 -7.58 6.19
CA LEU A 120 0.14 -8.53 6.89
C LEU A 120 0.94 -7.86 8.01
N MET A 121 1.49 -6.66 7.75
CA MET A 121 2.23 -5.88 8.75
C MET A 121 1.32 -5.45 9.92
N ILE A 122 0.13 -4.91 9.63
CA ILE A 122 -0.83 -4.48 10.66
C ILE A 122 -1.25 -5.67 11.53
N ARG A 123 -1.65 -6.80 10.90
CA ARG A 123 -2.06 -8.01 11.62
C ARG A 123 -0.95 -8.56 12.52
N ARG A 124 0.30 -8.53 12.06
CA ARG A 124 1.46 -9.01 12.84
C ARG A 124 1.74 -8.10 14.02
N HIS A 125 1.69 -6.79 13.82
CA HIS A 125 1.86 -5.81 14.90
C HIS A 125 0.80 -5.99 15.98
N ASP A 126 -0.46 -6.14 15.58
CA ASP A 126 -1.58 -6.32 16.52
C ASP A 126 -1.55 -7.69 17.22
N GLY A 127 -1.13 -8.74 16.51
CA GLY A 127 -0.89 -10.05 17.10
C GLY A 127 0.23 -10.05 18.15
N SER A 128 1.26 -9.22 17.97
CA SER A 128 2.34 -9.09 18.95
C SER A 128 1.85 -8.51 20.27
N LYS A 129 1.07 -7.41 20.21
CA LYS A 129 0.53 -6.74 21.39
C LYS A 129 -0.41 -7.64 22.22
N ARG A 130 -1.14 -8.54 21.56
CA ARG A 130 -2.00 -9.50 22.28
C ARG A 130 -1.19 -10.45 23.16
N ARG A 131 -0.01 -10.90 22.73
CA ARG A 131 0.81 -11.82 23.54
C ARG A 131 1.38 -11.17 24.79
N GLU A 132 1.75 -9.89 24.71
CA GLU A 132 2.22 -9.12 25.86
C GLU A 132 1.12 -8.96 26.92
N ALA A 133 -0.13 -8.78 26.50
CA ALA A 133 -1.27 -8.62 27.42
C ALA A 133 -1.63 -9.89 28.22
N PHE A 134 -1.16 -11.08 27.84
CA PHE A 134 -1.44 -12.34 28.54
C PHE A 134 -0.27 -12.82 29.42
N GLN A 135 0.79 -12.03 29.58
CA GLN A 135 1.95 -12.37 30.40
C GLN A 135 1.93 -11.74 31.81
N HIS A 136 0.82 -11.14 32.20
CA HIS A 136 0.56 -10.54 33.52
C HIS A 136 -0.71 -11.15 34.13
#